data_AF-A0A2A7AP50-F1
#
_entry.id   AF-A0A2A7AP50-F1
#
_cell.length_a   1.000
_cell.length_b   1.000
_cell.length_c   1.000
_cell.angle_alpha   90.00
_cell.angle_beta   90.00
_cell.angle_gamma   90.00
#
_symmetry.space_group_name_H-M   'P 1'
#
loop_
_entity.id
_entity.type
_entity.pdbx_description
1 polymer ?
#
loop_
_entity_poly.entity_id
_entity_poly.type
_entity_poly.pdbx_seq_one_letter_code
_entity_poly.pdbx_strand_id
1 'polypeptide(L)'
;MVQCPPMGGLCVKEKQEKAARWKTFGIAALLWAGLAAAFSVLFPAEAAAPAGLAGVLRNCLVLPVAEELIFRGAALRLLQPLGKNAAIAGQAVLFAAMHGSWTAKAYALGMGLIFGWAADRAGSLLPGLVLHILNNGIVLADCLAERRIP
;
A
#
# COMPACT_ATOMS: atom_id res chain seq x y z
N MET A 1 -44.01 -18.91 -31.10
CA MET A 1 -43.88 -17.69 -30.28
C MET A 1 -42.50 -17.73 -29.65
N VAL A 2 -41.57 -16.89 -30.12
CA VAL A 2 -40.22 -16.79 -29.52
C VAL A 2 -40.38 -15.93 -28.27
N GLN A 3 -40.30 -16.57 -27.10
CA GLN A 3 -40.38 -15.88 -25.82
C GLN A 3 -39.10 -15.06 -25.63
N CYS A 4 -39.21 -13.73 -25.76
CA CYS A 4 -38.14 -12.83 -25.33
C CYS A 4 -37.97 -12.94 -23.80
N PRO A 5 -36.73 -13.02 -23.28
CA PRO A 5 -36.49 -13.04 -21.85
C PRO A 5 -36.89 -11.70 -21.21
N PRO A 6 -37.36 -11.70 -19.95
CA PRO A 6 -37.76 -10.48 -19.26
C PRO A 6 -36.52 -9.61 -18.93
N MET A 7 -36.34 -8.54 -19.70
CA MET A 7 -35.28 -7.52 -19.52
C MET A 7 -35.23 -6.91 -18.10
N GLY A 8 -36.32 -6.99 -17.33
CA GLY A 8 -36.40 -6.47 -15.96
C GLY A 8 -35.58 -7.26 -14.93
N GLY A 9 -35.43 -8.58 -15.10
CA GLY A 9 -34.74 -9.44 -14.12
C GLY A 9 -33.23 -9.22 -14.09
N LEU A 10 -32.63 -8.95 -15.25
CA LEU A 10 -31.18 -8.69 -15.40
C LEU A 10 -30.79 -7.33 -14.79
N CYS A 11 -31.58 -6.28 -15.03
CA CYS A 11 -31.33 -4.94 -14.50
C CYS A 11 -31.40 -4.89 -12.96
N VAL A 12 -32.35 -5.59 -12.35
CA VAL A 12 -32.45 -5.69 -10.89
C VAL A 12 -31.24 -6.44 -10.31
N LYS A 13 -30.82 -7.54 -10.95
CA LYS A 13 -29.65 -8.32 -10.52
C LYS A 13 -28.37 -7.49 -10.60
N GLU A 14 -28.19 -6.73 -11.69
CA GLU A 14 -27.04 -5.85 -11.89
C GLU A 14 -26.98 -4.70 -10.86
N LYS A 15 -28.11 -4.07 -10.52
CA LYS A 15 -28.17 -3.06 -9.46
C LYS A 15 -27.83 -3.63 -8.09
N GLN A 16 -28.35 -4.82 -7.76
CA GLN A 16 -28.06 -5.51 -6.49
C GLN A 16 -26.58 -5.89 -6.39
N GLU A 17 -25.98 -6.37 -7.48
CA GLU A 17 -24.57 -6.74 -7.55
C GLU A 17 -23.64 -5.51 -7.43
N LYS A 18 -23.99 -4.40 -8.08
CA LYS A 18 -23.27 -3.12 -7.93
C LYS A 18 -23.35 -2.59 -6.50
N ALA A 19 -24.53 -2.64 -5.88
CA ALA A 19 -24.73 -2.19 -4.51
C ALA A 19 -23.97 -3.08 -3.50
N ALA A 20 -23.96 -4.40 -3.71
CA ALA A 20 -23.18 -5.34 -2.90
C ALA A 20 -21.67 -5.06 -3.02
N ARG A 21 -21.16 -4.84 -4.24
CA ARG A 21 -19.75 -4.44 -4.47
C ARG A 21 -19.39 -3.15 -3.75
N TRP A 22 -20.24 -2.13 -3.79
CA TRP A 22 -20.02 -0.87 -3.11
C TRP A 22 -20.02 -1.01 -1.59
N LYS A 23 -20.89 -1.85 -1.03
CA LYS A 23 -20.89 -2.17 0.41
C LYS A 23 -19.60 -2.88 0.82
N THR A 24 -19.17 -3.90 0.07
CA THR A 24 -17.90 -4.61 0.33
C THR A 24 -16.71 -3.66 0.24
N PHE A 25 -16.69 -2.78 -0.77
CA PHE A 25 -15.67 -1.76 -0.91
C PHE A 25 -15.66 -0.79 0.27
N GLY A 26 -16.83 -0.28 0.69
CA GLY A 26 -16.95 0.63 1.84
C GLY A 26 -16.46 -0.02 3.14
N ILE A 27 -16.85 -1.27 3.41
CA ILE A 27 -16.39 -2.00 4.60
C ILE A 27 -14.87 -2.17 4.56
N ALA A 28 -14.32 -2.60 3.43
CA ALA A 28 -12.89 -2.84 3.35
C ALA A 28 -12.07 -1.52 3.34
N ALA A 29 -12.63 -0.41 2.84
CA ALA A 29 -12.05 0.92 3.00
C ALA A 29 -12.02 1.38 4.47
N LEU A 30 -13.09 1.12 5.23
CA LEU A 30 -13.11 1.39 6.68
C LEU A 30 -12.13 0.52 7.45
N LEU A 31 -12.06 -0.78 7.14
CA LEU A 31 -11.08 -1.69 7.73
C LEU A 31 -9.65 -1.25 7.42
N TRP A 32 -9.40 -0.79 6.19
CA TRP A 32 -8.11 -0.25 5.79
C TRP A 32 -7.77 1.05 6.53
N ALA A 33 -8.72 1.98 6.65
CA ALA A 33 -8.53 3.22 7.40
C ALA A 33 -8.22 2.94 8.88
N GLY A 34 -8.90 1.96 9.49
CA GLY A 34 -8.60 1.50 10.84
C GLY A 34 -7.20 0.89 10.97
N LEU A 35 -6.79 0.03 10.02
CA LEU A 35 -5.46 -0.57 10.00
C LEU A 35 -4.35 0.48 9.82
N ALA A 36 -4.54 1.44 8.90
CA ALA A 36 -3.60 2.53 8.66
C ALA A 36 -3.48 3.45 9.89
N ALA A 37 -4.61 3.79 10.54
CA ALA A 37 -4.60 4.56 11.77
C ALA A 37 -3.86 3.81 12.90
N ALA A 38 -4.14 2.52 13.08
CA ALA A 38 -3.44 1.68 14.05
C ALA A 38 -1.93 1.60 13.75
N PHE A 39 -1.55 1.46 12.49
CA PHE A 39 -0.15 1.47 12.07
C PHE A 39 0.53 2.80 12.41
N SER A 40 -0.08 3.94 12.11
CA SER A 40 0.47 5.25 12.47
C SER A 40 0.61 5.47 13.98
N VAL A 41 -0.30 4.90 14.78
CA VAL A 41 -0.23 4.95 16.25
C VAL A 41 0.86 4.03 16.81
N LEU A 42 0.99 2.82 16.26
CA LEU A 42 1.99 1.83 16.70
C LEU A 42 3.40 2.13 16.18
N PHE A 43 3.50 2.78 15.03
CA PHE A 43 4.73 3.16 14.35
C PHE A 43 4.76 4.66 14.05
N PRO A 44 4.85 5.52 15.08
CA PRO A 44 4.97 6.96 14.87
C PRO A 44 6.20 7.26 14.01
N ALA A 45 6.02 8.11 13.01
CA ALA A 45 7.08 8.52 12.09
C ALA A 45 8.12 9.42 12.80
N GLU A 46 7.69 10.18 13.81
CA GLU A 46 8.52 11.07 14.60
C GLU A 46 9.15 10.39 15.82
N ALA A 47 8.80 9.13 16.11
CA ALA A 47 9.39 8.43 17.23
C ALA A 47 10.88 8.19 16.97
N ALA A 48 11.70 8.67 17.90
CA ALA A 48 13.13 8.38 17.91
C ALA A 48 13.32 6.86 17.86
N ALA A 49 13.90 6.37 16.77
CA ALA A 49 14.17 4.95 16.63
C ALA A 49 15.13 4.52 17.75
N PRO A 50 14.90 3.37 18.40
CA PRO A 50 15.80 2.89 19.44
C PRO A 50 17.22 2.77 18.86
N ALA A 51 18.22 3.23 19.62
CA ALA A 51 19.60 3.23 19.14
C ALA A 51 20.11 1.79 18.87
N GLY A 52 21.05 1.66 17.95
CA GLY A 52 21.69 0.38 17.64
C GLY A 52 20.82 -0.57 16.83
N LEU A 53 21.02 -1.88 17.03
CA LEU A 53 20.41 -2.95 16.22
C LEU A 53 18.88 -2.92 16.21
N ALA A 54 18.24 -2.48 17.31
CA ALA A 54 16.79 -2.40 17.41
C ALA A 54 16.17 -1.37 16.43
N GLY A 55 16.79 -0.20 16.28
CA GLY A 55 16.34 0.82 15.32
C GLY A 55 16.58 0.39 13.88
N VAL A 56 17.71 -0.30 13.64
CA VAL A 56 18.02 -0.92 12.34
C VAL A 56 16.96 -1.93 11.94
N LEU A 57 16.63 -2.89 12.82
CA LEU A 57 15.60 -3.90 12.54
C LEU A 57 14.23 -3.25 12.32
N ARG A 58 13.88 -2.25 13.14
CA ARG A 58 12.61 -1.53 12.99
C ARG A 58 12.51 -0.84 11.62
N ASN A 59 13.51 -0.04 11.23
CA ASN A 59 13.42 0.82 10.06
C ASN A 59 13.77 0.09 8.74
N CYS A 60 14.65 -0.91 8.79
CA CYS A 60 15.08 -1.62 7.58
C CYS A 60 14.29 -2.90 7.30
N LEU A 61 13.55 -3.43 8.29
CA LEU A 61 12.82 -4.69 8.13
C LEU A 61 11.34 -4.57 8.54
N VAL A 62 11.05 -4.14 9.77
CA VAL A 62 9.67 -4.16 10.28
C VAL A 62 8.77 -3.15 9.56
N LEU A 63 9.20 -1.89 9.45
CA LEU A 63 8.46 -0.84 8.73
C LEU A 63 8.25 -1.21 7.26
N PRO A 64 9.30 -1.57 6.49
CA PRO A 64 9.12 -1.85 5.07
C PRO A 64 8.27 -3.08 4.77
N VAL A 65 8.35 -4.12 5.62
CA VAL A 65 7.43 -5.27 5.55
C VAL A 65 5.99 -4.83 5.78
N ALA A 66 5.74 -4.06 6.83
CA ALA A 66 4.40 -3.59 7.15
C ALA A 66 3.82 -2.70 6.04
N GLU A 67 4.61 -1.78 5.50
CA GLU A 67 4.20 -0.92 4.38
C GLU A 67 3.85 -1.75 3.14
N GLU A 68 4.68 -2.70 2.74
CA GLU A 68 4.38 -3.55 1.56
C GLU A 68 3.08 -4.37 1.77
N LEU A 69 2.88 -4.93 2.96
CA LEU A 69 1.65 -5.66 3.28
C LEU A 69 0.40 -4.75 3.25
N ILE A 70 0.49 -3.54 3.79
CA ILE A 70 -0.63 -2.61 3.86
C ILE A 70 -0.97 -2.04 2.48
N PHE A 71 0.03 -1.61 1.72
CA PHE A 71 -0.19 -0.89 0.46
C PHE A 71 -0.30 -1.82 -0.75
N ARG A 72 0.66 -2.74 -0.92
CA ARG A 72 0.71 -3.63 -2.10
C ARG A 72 -0.10 -4.90 -1.86
N GLY A 73 -0.25 -5.32 -0.60
CA GLY A 73 -1.13 -6.41 -0.19
C GLY A 73 -2.59 -5.96 -0.09
N ALA A 74 -2.92 -5.16 0.92
CA ALA A 74 -4.31 -4.82 1.22
C ALA A 74 -4.89 -3.71 0.32
N ALA A 75 -4.27 -2.53 0.27
CA ALA A 75 -4.82 -1.37 -0.44
C ALA A 75 -4.96 -1.62 -1.94
N LEU A 76 -3.92 -2.16 -2.58
CA LEU A 76 -3.96 -2.49 -4.01
C LEU A 76 -5.11 -3.45 -4.32
N ARG A 77 -5.27 -4.54 -3.57
CA ARG A 77 -6.35 -5.53 -3.76
C ARG A 77 -7.74 -4.94 -3.50
N LEU A 78 -7.86 -4.09 -2.48
CA LEU A 78 -9.09 -3.39 -2.17
C LEU A 78 -9.52 -2.46 -3.30
N LEU A 79 -8.56 -1.82 -3.97
CA LEU A 79 -8.82 -0.90 -5.06
C LEU A 79 -8.95 -1.58 -6.43
N GLN A 80 -8.60 -2.87 -6.57
CA GLN A 80 -8.73 -3.64 -7.83
C GLN A 80 -10.13 -3.55 -8.49
N PRO A 81 -11.26 -3.51 -7.75
CA PRO A 81 -12.59 -3.35 -8.35
C PRO A 81 -12.82 -2.03 -9.11
N LEU A 82 -11.98 -1.01 -8.88
CA LEU A 82 -11.99 0.27 -9.61
C LEU A 82 -11.22 0.19 -10.95
N GLY A 83 -10.55 -0.94 -11.21
CA GLY A 83 -9.69 -1.16 -12.36
C GLY A 83 -8.20 -1.09 -12.00
N LYS A 84 -7.38 -1.86 -12.73
CA LYS A 84 -5.95 -2.06 -12.43
C LYS A 84 -5.17 -0.75 -12.27
N ASN A 85 -5.31 0.17 -13.24
CA ASN A 85 -4.57 1.44 -13.21
C ASN A 85 -5.04 2.35 -12.06
N ALA A 86 -6.34 2.38 -11.77
CA ALA A 86 -6.89 3.14 -10.65
C ALA A 86 -6.43 2.56 -9.30
N ALA A 87 -6.31 1.24 -9.20
CA ALA A 87 -5.80 0.57 -8.01
C ALA A 87 -4.34 0.91 -7.73
N ILE A 88 -3.49 0.84 -8.76
CA ILE A 88 -2.06 1.19 -8.66
C ILE A 88 -1.89 2.65 -8.28
N ALA A 89 -2.63 3.56 -8.92
CA ALA A 89 -2.57 4.99 -8.62
C ALA A 89 -3.09 5.30 -7.20
N GLY A 90 -4.24 4.74 -6.82
CA GLY A 90 -4.86 4.97 -5.52
C GLY A 90 -3.97 4.50 -4.37
N GLN A 91 -3.39 3.30 -4.44
CA GLN A 91 -2.48 2.84 -3.38
C GLN A 91 -1.19 3.68 -3.31
N ALA A 92 -0.68 4.16 -4.45
CA ALA A 92 0.53 4.98 -4.48
C ALA A 92 0.30 6.35 -3.83
N VAL A 93 -0.88 6.94 -4.06
CA VAL A 93 -1.29 8.19 -3.42
C VAL A 93 -1.45 8.01 -1.91
N LEU A 94 -2.09 6.92 -1.47
CA LEU A 94 -2.22 6.61 -0.04
C LEU A 94 -0.85 6.42 0.62
N PHE A 95 0.07 5.73 -0.05
CA PHE A 95 1.44 5.54 0.43
C PHE A 95 2.20 6.87 0.55
N ALA A 96 2.16 7.70 -0.48
CA ALA A 96 2.76 9.02 -0.46
C ALA A 96 2.16 9.92 0.63
N ALA A 97 0.84 9.86 0.85
CA ALA A 97 0.16 10.69 1.85
C ALA A 97 0.70 10.49 3.28
N MET A 98 1.19 9.28 3.61
CA MET A 98 1.75 8.93 4.92
C MET A 98 3.18 9.44 5.17
N HIS A 99 3.84 10.04 4.17
CA HIS A 99 5.18 10.58 4.33
C HIS A 99 5.17 12.05 4.77
N GLY A 100 6.13 12.49 5.57
CA GLY A 100 6.13 13.84 6.16
C GLY A 100 6.45 14.97 5.17
N SER A 101 7.63 14.95 4.56
CA SER A 101 8.11 16.06 3.72
C SER A 101 7.62 15.98 2.26
N TRP A 102 7.50 17.12 1.58
CA TRP A 102 7.11 17.16 0.17
C TRP A 102 8.04 16.36 -0.75
N THR A 103 9.35 16.38 -0.49
CA THR A 103 10.33 15.58 -1.22
C THR A 103 10.11 14.08 -1.00
N ALA A 104 9.87 13.66 0.25
CA ALA A 104 9.57 12.27 0.57
C ALA A 104 8.24 11.82 -0.06
N LYS A 105 7.21 12.67 -0.06
CA LYS A 105 5.92 12.38 -0.72
C LYS A 105 6.08 12.18 -2.22
N ALA A 106 6.83 13.04 -2.91
CA ALA A 106 7.07 12.93 -4.35
C ALA A 106 7.84 11.65 -4.70
N TYR A 107 8.88 11.34 -3.94
CA TYR A 107 9.66 10.11 -4.09
C TYR A 107 8.80 8.87 -3.81
N ALA A 108 8.06 8.85 -2.69
CA ALA A 108 7.16 7.78 -2.31
C ALA A 108 6.04 7.55 -3.33
N LEU A 109 5.52 8.61 -3.97
CA LEU A 109 4.54 8.46 -5.05
C LEU A 109 5.14 7.72 -6.25
N GLY A 110 6.34 8.12 -6.69
CA GLY A 110 7.04 7.46 -7.79
C GLY A 110 7.33 5.99 -7.51
N MET A 111 7.91 5.71 -6.34
CA MET A 111 8.17 4.33 -5.88
C MET A 111 6.87 3.54 -5.68
N GLY A 112 5.82 4.20 -5.18
CA GLY A 112 4.47 3.70 -5.05
C GLY A 112 3.93 3.16 -6.37
N LEU A 113 4.03 3.94 -7.43
CA LEU A 113 3.57 3.56 -8.76
C LEU A 113 4.39 2.40 -9.35
N ILE A 114 5.72 2.46 -9.24
CA ILE A 114 6.62 1.42 -9.76
C ILE A 114 6.35 0.09 -9.05
N PHE A 115 6.30 0.09 -7.71
CA PHE A 115 6.10 -1.13 -6.93
C PHE A 115 4.68 -1.66 -7.04
N GLY A 116 3.67 -0.79 -7.08
CA GLY A 116 2.28 -1.19 -7.32
C GLY A 116 2.11 -1.87 -8.69
N TRP A 117 2.74 -1.32 -9.73
CA TRP A 117 2.76 -1.94 -11.06
C TRP A 117 3.50 -3.28 -11.07
N ALA A 118 4.67 -3.35 -10.42
CA ALA A 118 5.45 -4.59 -10.33
C ALA A 118 4.69 -5.68 -9.56
N ALA A 119 4.03 -5.34 -8.46
CA ALA A 119 3.22 -6.26 -7.67
C ALA A 119 1.99 -6.77 -8.44
N ASP A 120 1.30 -5.90 -9.20
CA ASP A 120 0.18 -6.29 -10.07
C ASP A 120 0.64 -7.27 -11.18
N ARG A 121 1.83 -7.04 -11.75
CA ARG A 121 2.41 -7.90 -12.80
C ARG A 121 2.95 -9.22 -12.28
N ALA A 122 3.64 -9.21 -11.14
CA ALA A 122 4.26 -10.39 -10.56
C ALA A 122 3.28 -11.26 -9.76
N GLY A 123 2.14 -10.70 -9.35
CA GLY A 123 1.21 -11.35 -8.41
C GLY A 123 1.82 -11.60 -7.02
N SER A 124 2.96 -10.98 -6.72
CA SER A 124 3.78 -11.23 -5.53
C SER A 124 4.26 -9.91 -4.93
N LEU A 125 4.34 -9.88 -3.60
CA LEU A 125 4.85 -8.76 -2.81
C LEU A 125 6.39 -8.80 -2.67
N LEU A 126 7.00 -9.94 -3.00
CA LEU A 126 8.45 -10.17 -2.86
C LEU A 126 9.32 -9.13 -3.58
N PRO A 127 9.03 -8.70 -4.82
CA PRO A 127 9.89 -7.74 -5.53
C PRO A 127 9.94 -6.38 -4.82
N GLY A 128 8.78 -5.86 -4.38
CA GLY A 128 8.68 -4.61 -3.65
C GLY A 128 9.37 -4.69 -2.30
N LEU A 129 9.17 -5.79 -1.58
CA LEU A 129 9.82 -6.03 -0.29
C LEU A 129 11.35 -6.09 -0.39
N VAL A 130 11.88 -6.82 -1.37
CA VAL A 130 13.33 -6.92 -1.59
C VAL A 130 13.93 -5.56 -1.94
N LEU A 131 13.30 -4.81 -2.84
CA LEU A 131 13.76 -3.46 -3.21
C LEU A 131 13.70 -2.48 -2.03
N HIS A 132 12.66 -2.56 -1.19
CA HIS A 132 12.54 -1.71 -0.02
C HIS A 132 13.57 -2.05 1.08
N ILE A 133 13.86 -3.34 1.30
CA ILE A 133 14.91 -3.76 2.23
C ILE A 133 16.28 -3.33 1.71
N LEU A 134 16.55 -3.47 0.40
CA LEU A 134 17.80 -3.03 -0.21
C LEU A 134 17.97 -1.50 -0.13
N ASN A 135 16.93 -0.72 -0.43
CA ASN A 135 16.98 0.74 -0.33
C ASN A 135 17.26 1.20 1.11
N ASN A 136 16.57 0.62 2.10
CA ASN A 136 16.84 0.93 3.51
C ASN A 136 18.20 0.41 3.99
N GLY A 137 18.70 -0.68 3.42
CA GLY A 137 20.04 -1.19 3.68
C GLY A 137 21.14 -0.24 3.17
N ILE A 138 20.96 0.35 1.98
CA ILE A 138 21.90 1.33 1.42
C ILE A 138 21.90 2.61 2.26
N VAL A 139 20.73 3.16 2.60
CA VAL A 139 20.63 4.36 3.47
C VAL A 139 21.25 4.11 4.84
N LEU A 140 21.04 2.93 5.42
CA LEU A 140 21.68 2.57 6.68
C LEU A 140 23.20 2.45 6.53
N ALA A 141 23.68 1.84 5.45
CA ALA A 141 25.11 1.71 5.18
C ALA A 141 25.77 3.09 5.03
N ASP A 142 25.12 4.03 4.34
CA ASP A 142 25.57 5.43 4.24
C ASP A 142 25.58 6.11 5.60
N CYS A 143 24.50 6.03 6.39
CA CYS A 143 24.46 6.60 7.74
C CYS A 143 25.51 5.99 8.69
N LEU A 144 25.83 4.70 8.54
CA LEU A 144 26.89 4.06 9.32
C LEU A 144 28.30 4.44 8.81
N ALA A 145 28.45 4.70 7.51
CA ALA A 145 29.70 5.18 6.92
C ALA A 145 29.99 6.63 7.30
N GLU A 146 28.97 7.50 7.34
CA GLU A 146 29.08 8.88 7.83
C GLU A 146 29.37 8.94 9.33
N ARG A 147 28.88 7.97 10.12
CA ARG A 147 29.24 7.80 11.54
C ARG A 147 30.64 7.18 11.76
N ARG A 148 31.40 6.91 10.69
CA ARG A 148 32.78 6.40 10.72
C ARG A 148 33.80 7.39 10.13
N ILE A 149 33.68 8.66 10.48
CA ILE A 149 34.80 9.62 10.45
C ILE A 149 34.77 10.34 11.82
N PRO A 150 35.90 10.38 12.55
CA PRO A 150 35.99 10.37 14.03
C PRO A 150 35.22 11.47 14.79
#